data_AF-A0A1F5H3A3-F1
#
_entry.id   AF-A0A1F5H3A3-F1
#
_cell.length_a   1.000
_cell.length_b   1.000
_cell.length_c   1.000
_cell.angle_alpha   90.00
_cell.angle_beta   90.00
_cell.angle_gamma   90.00
#
_symmetry.space_group_name_H-M   'P 1'
#
loop_
_entity.id
_entity.type
_entity.pdbx_description
1 polymer ?
#
loop_
_entity_poly.entity_id
_entity_poly.type
_entity_poly.pdbx_seq_one_letter_code
_entity_poly.pdbx_strand_id
1 'polypeptide(L)'
;MAITMINPKELLEHSFFQSHCWAKLKSLIICAVDWSGTNAEKAVLLEVSSIDYLEDADLIREVEADYELIRNKLIKHGFTALTGADGKWIQARTKGAGHGSISRAFYARTAFVAKIFQESK
;
A
#
# COMPACT_ATOMS: atom_id res chain seq x y z
N MET A 1 1.44 -2.88 5.45
CA MET A 1 0.35 -2.01 5.93
C MET A 1 -0.74 -1.91 4.86
N ALA A 2 -2.03 -2.06 5.18
CA ALA A 2 -3.09 -1.85 4.19
C ALA A 2 -3.22 -0.36 3.86
N ILE A 3 -3.35 0.00 2.57
CA ILE A 3 -3.47 1.38 2.11
C ILE A 3 -4.93 1.69 1.79
N THR A 4 -5.49 1.03 0.76
CA THR A 4 -6.88 1.23 0.32
C THR A 4 -7.37 0.04 -0.49
N MET A 5 -8.69 -0.13 -0.63
CA MET A 5 -9.28 -1.16 -1.48
C MET A 5 -8.97 -0.89 -2.95
N ILE A 6 -8.77 -1.94 -3.74
CA ILE A 6 -8.69 -1.81 -5.21
C ILE A 6 -10.10 -1.86 -5.75
N ASN A 7 -10.54 -0.73 -6.32
CA ASN A 7 -11.72 -0.66 -7.17
C ASN A 7 -11.27 -0.85 -8.64
N PRO A 8 -11.69 -1.91 -9.35
CA PRO A 8 -11.24 -2.16 -10.71
C PRO A 8 -11.58 -1.02 -11.68
N LYS A 9 -12.75 -0.37 -11.53
CA LYS A 9 -13.15 0.73 -12.42
C LYS A 9 -12.23 1.93 -12.25
N GLU A 10 -12.02 2.32 -11.00
CA GLU A 10 -11.12 3.43 -10.64
C GLU A 10 -9.67 3.16 -11.10
N LEU A 11 -9.18 1.94 -10.86
CA LEU A 11 -7.82 1.55 -11.26
C LEU A 11 -7.64 1.58 -12.78
N LEU A 12 -8.68 1.28 -13.57
CA LEU A 12 -8.62 1.42 -15.03
C LEU A 12 -8.58 2.89 -15.47
N GLU A 13 -9.34 3.75 -14.80
CA GLU A 13 -9.55 5.15 -15.20
C GLU A 13 -8.41 6.08 -14.79
N HIS A 14 -7.78 5.87 -13.63
CA HIS A 14 -6.85 6.84 -13.06
C HIS A 14 -5.41 6.37 -13.04
N SER A 15 -4.53 7.25 -13.52
CA SER A 15 -3.07 7.16 -13.31
C SER A 15 -2.72 7.31 -11.84
N PHE A 16 -1.50 6.92 -11.45
CA PHE A 16 -1.07 6.94 -10.06
C PHE A 16 -1.40 8.26 -9.33
N PHE A 17 -0.93 9.42 -9.84
CA PHE A 17 -1.13 10.72 -9.18
C PHE A 17 -2.57 11.24 -9.14
N GLN A 18 -3.49 10.59 -9.85
CA GLN A 18 -4.92 10.89 -9.85
C GLN A 18 -5.74 9.87 -9.04
N SER A 19 -5.10 8.81 -8.55
CA SER A 19 -5.76 7.68 -7.90
C SER A 19 -6.08 7.94 -6.43
N HIS A 20 -7.06 7.23 -5.89
CA HIS A 20 -7.30 7.18 -4.44
C HIS A 20 -6.13 6.57 -3.67
N CYS A 21 -5.33 5.69 -4.30
CA CYS A 21 -4.10 5.15 -3.71
C CYS A 21 -3.12 6.28 -3.39
N TRP A 22 -2.84 7.15 -4.37
CA TRP A 22 -2.00 8.33 -4.17
C TRP A 22 -2.60 9.30 -3.16
N ALA A 23 -3.91 9.55 -3.22
CA ALA A 23 -4.57 10.42 -2.25
C ALA A 23 -4.38 9.95 -0.79
N LYS A 24 -4.27 8.64 -0.56
CA LYS A 24 -3.95 8.05 0.75
C LYS A 24 -2.47 8.05 1.08
N LEU A 25 -1.59 7.99 0.09
CA LEU A 25 -0.14 7.96 0.30
C LEU A 25 0.45 9.36 0.49
N LYS A 26 0.03 10.34 -0.32
CA LYS A 26 0.68 11.67 -0.43
C LYS A 26 0.94 12.41 0.88
N SER A 27 0.17 12.10 1.92
CA SER A 27 0.41 12.60 3.27
C SER A 27 -0.11 11.57 4.28
N LEU A 28 0.79 11.03 5.09
CA LEU A 28 0.51 9.98 6.07
C LEU A 28 1.24 10.26 7.38
N ILE A 29 0.59 9.90 8.49
CA ILE A 29 1.23 9.73 9.79
C ILE A 29 1.24 8.23 10.09
N ILE A 30 2.41 7.68 10.38
CA ILE A 30 2.60 6.27 10.71
C ILE A 30 3.06 6.15 12.16
N CYS A 31 2.29 5.39 12.93
CA CYS A 31 2.59 5.08 14.33
C CYS A 31 3.08 3.63 14.42
N ALA A 32 4.36 3.44 14.75
CA ALA A 32 4.88 2.13 15.11
C ALA A 32 4.45 1.81 16.54
N VAL A 33 3.75 0.69 16.72
CA VAL A 33 3.28 0.23 18.03
C VAL A 33 3.84 -1.15 18.32
N ASP A 34 4.35 -1.35 19.54
CA ASP A 34 4.59 -2.67 20.07
C ASP A 34 3.26 -3.31 20.48
N TRP A 35 3.05 -4.53 20.00
CA TRP A 35 1.84 -5.31 20.24
C TRP A 35 2.24 -6.69 20.76
N SER A 36 2.30 -6.83 22.07
CA SER A 36 2.77 -8.03 22.76
C SER A 36 1.68 -9.11 22.85
N GLY A 37 1.43 -9.82 21.75
CA GLY A 37 0.61 -11.05 21.73
C GLY A 37 -0.83 -10.88 21.20
N THR A 38 -1.54 -12.00 21.03
CA THR A 38 -2.92 -11.99 20.54
C THR A 38 -3.86 -11.39 21.60
N ASN A 39 -4.74 -10.48 21.20
CA ASN A 39 -5.68 -9.77 22.08
C ASN A 39 -5.02 -8.96 23.22
N ALA A 40 -3.84 -8.38 22.97
CA ALA A 40 -3.19 -7.51 23.94
C ALA A 40 -4.13 -6.36 24.36
N GLU A 41 -4.27 -6.15 25.67
CA GLU A 41 -5.11 -5.06 26.22
C GLU A 41 -4.42 -3.68 26.12
N LYS A 42 -3.12 -3.68 25.83
CA LYS A 42 -2.28 -2.49 25.78
C LYS A 42 -1.34 -2.58 24.59
N ALA A 43 -1.02 -1.43 24.02
CA ALA A 43 0.00 -1.24 23.01
C ALA A 43 0.92 -0.09 23.45
N VAL A 44 2.20 -0.18 23.10
CA VAL A 44 3.17 0.89 23.39
C VAL A 44 3.49 1.59 22.08
N LEU A 45 3.29 2.91 22.03
CA LEU A 45 3.75 3.71 20.89
C LEU A 45 5.27 3.82 20.95
N LEU A 46 5.94 3.28 19.94
CA LEU A 46 7.40 3.27 19.86
C LEU A 46 7.93 4.49 19.10
N GLU A 47 7.33 4.80 17.96
CA GLU A 47 7.81 5.82 17.04
C GLU A 47 6.63 6.38 16.22
N VAL A 48 6.70 7.67 15.91
CA VAL A 48 5.77 8.34 15.00
C VAL A 48 6.60 8.96 13.89
N SER A 49 6.21 8.66 12.66
CA SER A 49 6.81 9.19 11.44
C SER A 49 5.72 9.80 10.58
N SER A 50 6.11 10.73 9.71
CA SER A 50 5.25 11.27 8.67
C SER A 50 5.91 11.14 7.32
N ILE A 51 5.11 10.94 6.28
CA ILE A 51 5.60 10.96 4.91
C ILE A 51 5.06 12.20 4.23
N ASP A 52 5.96 13.10 3.85
CA ASP A 52 5.70 14.11 2.83
C ASP A 52 6.49 13.75 1.57
N TYR A 53 5.78 13.19 0.60
CA TYR A 53 6.40 12.70 -0.61
C TYR A 53 6.94 13.83 -1.51
N LEU A 54 6.66 15.10 -1.23
CA LEU A 54 7.27 16.20 -2.02
C LEU A 54 8.81 16.19 -1.96
N GLU A 55 9.41 15.49 -1.00
CA GLU A 55 10.86 15.50 -0.75
C GLU A 55 11.63 14.31 -1.37
N ASP A 56 10.97 13.18 -1.70
CA ASP A 56 11.63 11.98 -2.27
C ASP A 56 11.02 11.57 -3.62
N ALA A 57 11.46 12.25 -4.67
CA ALA A 57 10.99 12.01 -6.03
C ALA A 57 11.29 10.58 -6.54
N ASP A 58 12.39 9.95 -6.12
CA ASP A 58 12.79 8.64 -6.66
C ASP A 58 11.93 7.51 -6.07
N LEU A 59 11.69 7.52 -4.75
CA LEU A 59 10.82 6.54 -4.12
C LEU A 59 9.39 6.63 -4.64
N ILE A 60 8.86 7.84 -4.86
CA ILE A 60 7.53 8.02 -5.47
C ILE A 60 7.47 7.37 -6.84
N ARG A 61 8.50 7.56 -7.68
CA ARG A 61 8.53 7.00 -9.04
C ARG A 61 8.54 5.49 -9.02
N GLU A 62 9.20 4.87 -8.05
CA GLU A 62 9.15 3.42 -7.88
C GLU A 62 7.77 2.94 -7.41
N VAL A 63 7.08 3.70 -6.55
CA VAL A 63 5.69 3.39 -6.13
C VAL A 63 4.69 3.60 -7.27
N GLU A 64 4.89 4.64 -8.10
CA GLU A 64 4.14 4.88 -9.34
C GLU A 64 4.31 3.67 -10.29
N ALA A 65 5.54 3.19 -10.47
CA ALA A 65 5.82 2.04 -11.33
C ALA A 65 5.10 0.77 -10.86
N ASP A 66 5.03 0.54 -9.54
CA ASP A 66 4.26 -0.57 -8.98
C ASP A 66 2.75 -0.44 -9.23
N TYR A 67 2.21 0.76 -9.03
CA TYR A 67 0.81 1.05 -9.29
C TYR A 67 0.47 0.78 -10.76
N GLU A 68 1.28 1.30 -11.69
CA GLU A 68 1.07 1.11 -13.12
C GLU A 68 1.31 -0.34 -13.55
N LEU A 69 2.21 -1.08 -12.91
CA LEU A 69 2.35 -2.53 -13.12
C LEU A 69 1.05 -3.26 -12.77
N ILE A 70 0.47 -2.97 -11.60
CA ILE A 70 -0.79 -3.58 -11.15
C ILE A 70 -1.95 -3.17 -12.06
N ARG A 71 -2.04 -1.90 -12.44
CA ARG A 71 -3.03 -1.35 -13.38
C ARG A 71 -2.94 -2.03 -14.74
N ASN A 72 -1.74 -2.13 -15.31
CA ASN A 72 -1.53 -2.77 -16.61
C ASN A 72 -1.86 -4.27 -16.57
N LYS A 73 -1.58 -4.95 -15.46
CA LYS A 73 -1.97 -6.35 -15.28
C LYS A 73 -3.48 -6.52 -15.23
N LEU A 74 -4.20 -5.61 -14.55
CA LEU A 74 -5.67 -5.57 -14.57
C LEU A 74 -6.20 -5.39 -16.00
N ILE A 75 -5.65 -4.43 -16.76
CA ILE A 75 -6.07 -4.16 -18.14
C ILE A 75 -5.89 -5.40 -19.03
N LYS A 76 -4.74 -6.08 -18.92
CA LYS A 76 -4.37 -7.19 -19.83
C LYS A 76 -4.99 -8.53 -19.45
N HIS A 77 -5.13 -8.79 -18.16
CA HIS A 77 -5.41 -10.14 -17.65
C HIS A 77 -6.63 -10.21 -16.71
N GLY A 78 -7.26 -9.06 -16.42
CA GLY A 78 -8.41 -8.99 -15.55
C GLY A 78 -8.07 -9.02 -14.06
N PHE A 79 -9.09 -8.79 -13.23
CA PHE A 79 -8.93 -8.56 -11.79
C PHE A 79 -8.44 -9.79 -11.02
N THR A 80 -8.82 -10.99 -11.45
CA THR A 80 -8.41 -12.24 -10.82
C THR A 80 -6.93 -12.55 -10.97
N ALA A 81 -6.25 -11.93 -11.96
CA ALA A 81 -4.81 -12.05 -12.16
C ALA A 81 -3.98 -11.22 -11.16
N LEU A 82 -4.60 -10.34 -10.38
CA LEU A 82 -3.90 -9.54 -9.36
C LEU A 82 -3.54 -10.39 -8.15
N THR A 83 -2.29 -10.28 -7.71
CA THR A 83 -1.69 -11.13 -6.67
C THR A 83 -0.77 -10.34 -5.74
N GLY A 84 -0.52 -10.89 -4.54
CA GLY A 84 0.45 -10.31 -3.61
C GLY A 84 1.90 -10.32 -4.08
N ALA A 85 2.21 -10.97 -5.21
CA ALA A 85 3.52 -10.92 -5.84
C ALA A 85 3.74 -9.61 -6.64
N ASP A 86 2.68 -8.87 -6.96
CA ASP A 86 2.79 -7.66 -7.76
C ASP A 86 3.48 -6.53 -6.98
N GLY A 87 4.36 -5.79 -7.66
CA GLY A 87 5.07 -4.60 -7.17
C GLY A 87 6.16 -4.83 -6.10
N LYS A 88 7.11 -3.89 -6.01
CA LYS A 88 8.29 -3.89 -5.13
C LYS A 88 8.04 -3.24 -3.76
N TRP A 89 7.22 -2.20 -3.71
CA TRP A 89 6.86 -1.38 -2.55
C TRP A 89 5.39 -1.50 -2.19
N ILE A 90 4.50 -1.44 -3.18
CA ILE A 90 3.06 -1.68 -3.00
C ILE A 90 2.61 -2.92 -3.76
N GLN A 91 1.60 -3.62 -3.23
CA GLN A 91 1.13 -4.90 -3.78
C GLN A 91 -0.39 -5.04 -3.70
N ALA A 92 -0.96 -5.85 -4.60
CA ALA A 92 -2.39 -6.17 -4.63
C ALA A 92 -2.69 -7.48 -3.88
N ARG A 93 -3.00 -7.42 -2.58
CA ARG A 93 -3.36 -8.63 -1.79
C ARG A 93 -4.85 -8.82 -1.64
N THR A 94 -5.25 -10.08 -1.52
CA THR A 94 -6.58 -10.46 -1.06
C THR A 94 -6.85 -9.86 0.32
N LYS A 95 -8.02 -9.23 0.49
CA LYS A 95 -8.48 -8.75 1.80
C LYS A 95 -9.54 -9.69 2.36
N GLY A 96 -9.39 -10.06 3.64
CA GLY A 96 -10.25 -11.00 4.35
C GLY A 96 -9.70 -12.44 4.35
N ALA A 97 -9.96 -13.16 5.44
CA ALA A 97 -9.59 -14.57 5.59
C ALA A 97 -10.81 -15.47 5.27
N GLY A 98 -10.68 -16.35 4.28
CA GLY A 98 -11.65 -17.43 4.02
C GLY A 98 -12.92 -17.03 3.27
N HIS A 99 -13.59 -18.04 2.67
CA HIS A 99 -14.91 -17.97 2.01
C HIS A 99 -15.01 -17.22 0.67
N GLY A 100 -14.08 -17.46 -0.26
CA GLY A 100 -14.26 -17.01 -1.65
C GLY A 100 -14.13 -15.49 -1.85
N SER A 101 -13.53 -14.77 -0.89
CA SER A 101 -13.23 -13.34 -1.03
C SER A 101 -12.32 -13.10 -2.24
N ILE A 102 -12.88 -12.49 -3.28
CA ILE A 102 -12.16 -12.06 -4.48
C ILE A 102 -11.63 -10.63 -4.36
N SER A 103 -12.00 -9.91 -3.30
CA SER A 103 -11.62 -8.50 -3.14
C SER A 103 -10.10 -8.36 -2.95
N ARG A 104 -9.56 -7.24 -3.46
CA ARG A 104 -8.13 -6.90 -3.35
C ARG A 104 -7.97 -5.52 -2.73
N ALA A 105 -6.86 -5.29 -2.06
CA ALA A 105 -6.44 -3.99 -1.58
C ALA A 105 -4.97 -3.75 -1.90
N PHE A 106 -4.60 -2.48 -2.04
CA PHE A 106 -3.21 -2.06 -2.04
C PHE A 106 -2.66 -2.20 -0.63
N TYR A 107 -1.52 -2.87 -0.51
CA TYR A 107 -0.75 -2.98 0.72
C TYR A 107 0.66 -2.44 0.48
N ALA A 108 1.15 -1.62 1.39
CA ALA A 108 2.57 -1.33 1.53
C ALA A 108 3.30 -2.58 2.06
N ARG A 109 4.39 -2.95 1.38
CA ARG A 109 5.34 -3.98 1.82
C ARG A 109 6.10 -3.53 3.06
N THR A 110 6.63 -4.50 3.80
CA THR A 110 7.45 -4.23 4.99
C THR A 110 8.68 -3.40 4.66
N ALA A 111 9.32 -3.65 3.52
CA ALA A 111 10.46 -2.85 3.04
C ALA A 111 10.09 -1.37 2.84
N PHE A 112 8.89 -1.09 2.32
CA PHE A 112 8.42 0.28 2.15
C PHE A 112 8.21 0.98 3.49
N VAL A 113 7.51 0.30 4.42
CA VAL A 113 7.31 0.82 5.78
C VAL A 113 8.64 1.07 6.49
N ALA A 114 9.61 0.17 6.35
CA ALA A 114 10.94 0.35 6.93
C ALA A 114 11.68 1.56 6.34
N LYS A 115 11.58 1.78 5.02
CA LYS A 115 12.18 2.93 4.33
C LYS A 115 11.65 4.26 4.88
N ILE A 116 10.34 4.34 5.12
CA ILE A 116 9.69 5.50 5.72
C ILE A 116 10.28 5.85 7.10
N PHE A 117 10.43 4.86 7.98
CA PHE A 117 11.03 5.08 9.31
C PHE A 117 12.54 5.32 9.27
N GLN A 118 13.24 4.93 8.20
CA GLN A 118 14.65 5.25 8.01
C GLN A 118 14.86 6.72 7.60
N GLU A 119 13.99 7.25 6.75
CA GLU A 119 14.08 8.63 6.23
C GLU A 119 13.53 9.67 7.21
N SER A 120 12.74 9.24 8.19
CA SER A 120 12.21 10.14 9.24
C SER A 120 13.18 10.40 10.40
N LYS A 121 14.42 9.92 10.31
CA LYS A 121 15.49 10.11 11.31
C LYS A 121 16.50 11.14 10.83
#